data_AF-A0A2T6KGF0-F1
#
_entry.id   AF-A0A2T6KGF0-F1
#
_cell.length_a   1.000
_cell.length_b   1.000
_cell.length_c   1.000
_cell.angle_alpha   90.00
_cell.angle_beta   90.00
_cell.angle_gamma   90.00
#
_symmetry.space_group_name_H-M   'P 1'
#
loop_
_entity.id
_entity.type
_entity.pdbx_description
1 polymer ?
#
loop_
_entity_poly.entity_id
_entity_poly.type
_entity_poly.pdbx_seq_one_letter_code
_entity_poly.pdbx_strand_id
1 'polypeptide(L)' 'MTKEVDLRKIVSNLSKLGVTVTLTKSRLEMLKALASPAQNPQSQG' A
#
# COMPACT_ATOMS: atom_id res chain seq x y z
N MET A 1 -11.49 -2.91 0.71
CA MET A 1 -11.59 -1.86 1.74
C MET A 1 -10.38 -1.86 2.70
N THR A 2 -9.87 -3.02 3.13
CA THR A 2 -8.74 -3.13 4.09
C THR A 2 -7.45 -2.43 3.63
N LYS A 3 -7.01 -2.63 2.38
CA LYS A 3 -5.76 -2.06 1.85
C LYS A 3 -5.74 -0.53 1.73
N GLU A 4 -6.91 0.08 1.55
CA GLU A 4 -7.03 1.54 1.43
C GLU A 4 -6.96 2.22 2.80
N VAL A 5 -7.51 1.56 3.83
CA VAL A 5 -7.37 1.96 5.24
C VAL A 5 -5.91 1.90 5.69
N ASP A 6 -5.15 0.88 5.28
CA ASP A 6 -3.72 0.76 5.60
C ASP A 6 -2.86 1.87 4.97
N LEU A 7 -3.11 2.20 3.69
CA LEU A 7 -2.38 3.28 3.01
C LEU A 7 -2.56 4.64 3.70
N ARG A 8 -3.78 4.93 4.17
CA ARG A 8 -4.05 6.17 4.92
C ARG A 8 -3.30 6.21 6.26
N LYS A 9 -3.20 5.08 6.97
CA LYS A 9 -2.40 4.98 8.21
C LYS A 9 -0.91 5.18 7.94
N ILE A 10 -0.39 4.61 6.85
CA ILE A 10 1.01 4.77 6.44
C ILE A 10 1.31 6.24 6.14
N VAL A 11 0.48 6.91 5.32
CA VAL A 11 0.64 8.34 5.01
C VAL A 11 0.58 9.20 6.28
N SER A 12 -0.33 8.88 7.21
CA SER A 12 -0.44 9.58 8.48
C SER A 12 0.82 9.42 9.34
N ASN A 13 1.37 8.21 9.44
CA ASN A 13 2.58 7.95 10.21
C ASN A 13 3.82 8.61 9.61
N LEU A 14 3.95 8.60 8.28
CA LEU A 14 5.04 9.31 7.58
C LEU A 14 4.94 10.82 7.78
N SER A 15 3.73 11.38 7.76
CA SER A 15 3.50 12.81 8.04
C SER A 15 3.90 13.18 9.47
N LYS A 16 3.62 12.31 10.46
CA LYS A 16 4.09 12.50 11.85
C LYS A 16 5.61 12.46 11.99
N LEU A 17 6.29 11.78 11.08
CA LEU A 17 7.76 11.72 11.01
C LEU A 17 8.35 12.92 10.23
N GLY A 18 7.52 13.87 9.79
CA GLY A 18 7.93 15.03 8.98
C GLY A 18 8.11 14.72 7.50
N VAL A 19 7.70 13.53 7.04
CA VAL A 19 7.79 13.10 5.65
C VAL A 19 6.46 13.33 4.94
N THR A 20 6.41 14.31 4.04
CA THR A 20 5.22 14.60 3.24
C THR A 20 5.09 13.58 2.11
N VAL A 21 3.94 12.90 2.04
CA VAL A 21 3.64 11.92 1.00
C VAL A 21 2.42 12.36 0.21
N THR A 22 2.60 12.56 -1.10
CA THR A 22 1.50 12.88 -2.01
C THR A 22 1.00 11.61 -2.69
N LEU A 23 -0.17 11.13 -2.26
CA LEU A 23 -0.81 9.97 -2.87
C LEU A 23 -1.46 10.39 -4.20
N THR A 24 -0.88 9.97 -5.32
CA THR A 24 -1.43 10.19 -6.67
C THR A 24 -1.93 8.87 -7.26
N LYS A 25 -2.88 8.93 -8.21
CA LYS A 25 -3.38 7.72 -8.91
C LYS A 25 -2.23 6.89 -9.48
N SER A 26 -1.28 7.52 -10.16
CA SER A 26 -0.11 6.81 -10.73
C SER A 26 0.74 6.12 -9.66
N ARG A 27 1.01 6.76 -8.51
CA ARG A 27 1.75 6.11 -7.42
C ARG A 27 1.01 4.93 -6.81
N LEU A 28 -0.32 5.03 -6.70
CA LEU A 28 -1.15 3.93 -6.22
C LEU A 28 -1.11 2.73 -7.17
N GLU A 29 -1.20 2.97 -8.48
CA GLU A 29 -1.08 1.95 -9.52
C GLU A 29 0.31 1.30 -9.49
N MET A 30 1.36 2.10 -9.29
CA MET A 30 2.73 1.61 -9.14
C MET A 30 2.88 0.73 -7.89
N LEU A 31 2.31 1.14 -6.75
CA LEU A 31 2.32 0.34 -5.52
C LEU A 31 1.55 -0.97 -5.69
N LYS A 32 0.45 -0.99 -6.46
CA LYS A 32 -0.27 -2.23 -6.81
C LYS A 32 0.56 -3.13 -7.72
N ALA A 33 1.30 -2.55 -8.66
CA ALA A 33 2.16 -3.30 -9.58
C ALA A 33 3.43 -3.86 -8.89
N LEU A 34 3.95 -3.12 -7.90
CA LEU A 34 5.09 -3.53 -7.06
C LEU A 34 4.69 -4.46 -5.92
N ALA A 35 3.41 -4.49 -5.54
CA ALA A 35 2.92 -5.48 -4.61
C ALA A 35 3.17 -6.86 -5.22
N SER A 36 3.95 -7.68 -4.52
CA SER A 36 4.20 -9.06 -4.94
C SER A 36 2.86 -9.74 -5.25
N PRO A 37 2.78 -10.56 -6.32
CA PRO A 37 1.58 -11.33 -6.57
C PRO A 37 1.26 -12.06 -5.27
N ALA A 38 0.09 -11.78 -4.70
CA ALA A 38 -0.31 -12.38 -3.44
C ALA A 38 -0.10 -13.87 -3.60
N GLN A 39 0.80 -14.45 -2.80
CA GLN A 39 0.89 -15.89 -2.69
C GLN A 39 -0.49 -16.30 -2.19
N ASN A 40 -1.35 -16.77 -3.11
CA ASN A 40 -2.58 -17.41 -2.72
C ASN A 40 -2.18 -18.54 -1.79
N PRO A 41 -2.76 -18.68 -0.59
CA PRO A 41 -2.50 -19.81 0.30
C PRO A 41 -2.89 -21.19 -0.27
N GLN A 42 -3.15 -21.30 -1.57
CA GLN A 42 -3.69 -22.51 -2.21
C GLN A 42 -2.61 -23.37 -2.88
N SER A 43 -1.48 -23.53 -2.20
CA SER A 43 -0.52 -24.59 -2.47
C SER A 43 -0.16 -25.31 -1.17
N GLN A 44 -1.18 -25.88 -0.55
CA GLN A 44 -1.05 -27.13 0.20
C GLN A 44 -1.95 -28.14 -0.52
N GLY A 45 -1.32 -29.10 -1.20
CA GLY A 45 -1.96 -30.14 -2.00
C GLY A 45 -0.91 -30.90 -2.77
#